data_AF-A0A3L6KUA1-F1
#
_entry.id   AF-A0A3L6KUA1-F1
#
_cell.length_a   1.000
_cell.length_b   1.000
_cell.length_c   1.000
_cell.angle_alpha   90.00
_cell.angle_beta   90.00
_cell.angle_gamma   90.00
#
_symmetry.space_group_name_H-M   'P 1'
#
loop_
_entity.id
_entity.type
_entity.pdbx_description
1 polymer ?
#
loop_
_entity_poly.entity_id
_entity_poly.type
_entity_poly.pdbx_seq_one_letter_code
_entity_poly.pdbx_strand_id
1 'polypeptide(L)'
;MKVCRPLCQFTQKCNRGSWVERTFGAEREKASSASEDNDLLSMHLPFSSDTAPPCGYSTTEAVRLISLPYHPHVYAYCLFESRLIFERAVLHGAIAPNVKPSQFFVHPISVMRHPEKFKLFFGEERSDVLLRLLVDLLGEYDGDDRSVVQKCRAKGVSNENWVPFLRGLGLCLAMGDIASSQATFVMEDCITGGGADCGLSLPGSYEKRGSVAAELLMEASVELGSLTLANLSLSLYRQFLPEVPLTASKKVTICTTRCERRFLEWNQRCLKTGPRR
;
A
#
# COMPACT_ATOMS: atom_id res chain seq x y z
N MET A 1 -0.75 30.95 28.33
CA MET A 1 0.04 29.99 27.53
C MET A 1 -0.80 29.57 26.33
N LYS A 2 -0.32 29.83 25.10
CA LYS A 2 -1.06 29.52 23.86
C LYS A 2 -0.88 28.03 23.54
N VAL A 3 -1.99 27.30 23.49
CA VAL A 3 -2.02 25.89 23.09
C VAL A 3 -1.88 25.82 21.58
N CYS A 4 -0.75 25.29 21.11
CA CYS A 4 -0.53 24.96 19.71
C CYS A 4 -1.44 23.79 19.32
N ARG A 5 -2.40 24.02 18.42
CA ARG A 5 -3.20 22.96 17.79
C ARG A 5 -2.33 22.22 16.77
N PRO A 6 -2.40 20.87 16.66
CA PRO A 6 -1.77 20.16 15.56
C PRO A 6 -2.57 20.42 14.27
N LEU A 7 -1.94 21.11 13.33
CA LEU A 7 -2.43 21.32 11.97
C LEU A 7 -2.04 20.10 11.12
N CYS A 8 -2.88 19.07 11.11
CA CYS A 8 -2.95 18.07 10.04
C CYS A 8 -4.39 17.55 9.96
N GLN A 9 -5.33 18.40 9.54
CA GLN A 9 -6.62 17.93 9.05
C GLN A 9 -6.46 17.60 7.56
N PHE A 10 -6.49 16.32 7.25
CA PHE A 10 -6.44 15.79 5.89
C PHE A 10 -7.83 15.94 5.26
N THR A 11 -8.16 17.11 4.71
CA THR A 11 -9.42 17.28 3.97
C THR A 11 -9.23 16.75 2.55
N GLN A 12 -9.62 15.50 2.31
CA GLN A 12 -9.75 14.94 0.97
C GLN A 12 -11.01 15.53 0.29
N LYS A 13 -10.90 16.75 -0.25
CA LYS A 13 -11.92 17.32 -1.13
C LYS A 13 -11.81 16.68 -2.52
N CYS A 14 -12.48 15.55 -2.71
CA CYS A 14 -12.88 15.06 -4.03
C CYS A 14 -14.40 15.24 -4.18
N ASN A 15 -14.81 16.36 -4.78
CA ASN A 15 -16.20 16.57 -5.20
C ASN A 15 -16.40 15.98 -6.60
N ARG A 16 -17.18 14.89 -6.71
CA ARG A 16 -18.36 14.73 -7.59
C ARG A 16 -18.76 13.25 -7.70
N GLY A 17 -19.98 12.94 -7.28
CA GLY A 17 -20.74 11.78 -7.78
C GLY A 17 -21.30 10.87 -6.69
N SER A 18 -22.43 11.27 -6.13
CA SER A 18 -23.45 10.48 -5.44
C SER A 18 -23.32 8.96 -5.49
N TRP A 19 -23.22 8.31 -4.32
CA TRP A 19 -23.75 6.96 -4.12
C TRP A 19 -24.56 6.92 -2.83
N VAL A 20 -25.87 7.09 -3.03
CA VAL A 20 -27.01 6.54 -2.27
C VAL A 20 -27.02 6.74 -0.75
N GLU A 21 -27.69 7.81 -0.33
CA GLU A 21 -28.50 7.84 0.90
C GLU A 21 -29.54 6.70 0.87
N ARG A 22 -29.49 5.80 1.85
CA ARG A 22 -30.67 5.11 2.39
C ARG A 22 -30.53 4.94 3.91
N THR A 23 -31.08 5.92 4.61
CA THR A 23 -32.00 5.78 5.74
C THR A 23 -31.89 4.51 6.59
N PHE A 24 -31.25 4.64 7.76
CA PHE A 24 -31.79 4.13 9.03
C PHE A 24 -31.46 5.15 10.12
N GLY A 25 -32.29 6.19 10.21
CA GLY A 25 -32.32 7.10 11.34
C GLY A 25 -33.60 6.86 12.12
N ALA A 26 -33.49 6.23 13.28
CA ALA A 26 -34.21 6.62 14.49
C ALA A 26 -33.68 5.78 15.67
N GLU A 27 -33.34 6.48 16.75
CA GLU A 27 -33.07 5.97 18.10
C GLU A 27 -31.70 5.32 18.34
N ARG A 28 -30.68 6.17 18.53
CA ARG A 28 -29.90 6.16 19.78
C ARG A 28 -29.11 7.45 19.96
N GLU A 29 -29.76 8.41 20.61
CA GLU A 29 -29.04 9.41 21.38
C GLU A 29 -28.29 8.73 22.53
N LYS A 30 -27.05 9.19 22.76
CA LYS A 30 -26.08 8.82 23.80
C LYS A 30 -25.04 7.75 23.42
N ALA A 31 -24.03 8.17 22.68
CA ALA A 31 -22.64 7.90 23.05
C ALA A 31 -21.74 9.01 22.48
N SER A 32 -20.83 9.47 23.32
CA SER A 32 -19.86 10.54 23.12
C SER A 32 -19.02 10.44 21.85
N SER A 33 -18.85 11.58 21.18
CA SER A 33 -17.67 12.00 20.41
C SER A 33 -16.69 10.91 19.98
N ALA A 34 -16.88 10.36 18.78
CA ALA A 34 -15.85 9.65 18.04
C ALA A 34 -15.82 10.18 16.60
N SER A 35 -14.60 10.46 16.14
CA SER A 35 -14.24 11.02 14.84
C SER A 35 -14.63 10.06 13.70
N GLU A 36 -15.47 10.50 12.77
CA GLU A 36 -16.03 9.70 11.65
C GLU A 36 -15.06 9.42 10.47
N ASP A 37 -13.73 9.44 10.64
CA ASP A 37 -12.79 9.48 9.50
C ASP A 37 -11.74 8.34 9.42
N ASN A 38 -11.98 7.13 9.97
CA ASN A 38 -10.94 6.07 9.89
C ASN A 38 -11.41 4.59 9.85
N ASP A 39 -12.68 4.31 9.53
CA ASP A 39 -13.26 2.98 9.76
C ASP A 39 -13.02 1.89 8.70
N LEU A 40 -12.29 2.17 7.62
CA LEU A 40 -12.05 1.15 6.58
C LEU A 40 -10.98 0.11 6.96
N LEU A 41 -10.19 0.37 8.01
CA LEU A 41 -9.11 -0.51 8.47
C LEU A 41 -8.93 -0.52 10.00
N SER A 42 -9.94 -0.07 10.74
CA SER A 42 -9.99 -0.32 12.17
C SER A 42 -10.08 -1.84 12.36
N MET A 43 -8.96 -2.46 12.74
CA MET A 43 -9.05 -3.83 13.23
C MET A 43 -10.00 -3.83 14.41
N HIS A 44 -11.07 -4.60 14.30
CA HIS A 44 -12.06 -4.71 15.35
C HIS A 44 -11.38 -5.13 16.66
N LEU A 45 -12.01 -4.75 17.77
CA LEU A 45 -11.73 -5.30 19.10
C LEU A 45 -11.56 -6.82 19.01
N PRO A 46 -10.67 -7.41 19.81
CA PRO A 46 -10.29 -8.78 19.59
C PRO A 46 -11.53 -9.66 19.84
N PHE A 47 -11.84 -10.51 18.86
CA PHE A 47 -12.82 -11.59 18.96
C PHE A 47 -14.30 -11.13 19.09
N SER A 48 -14.97 -10.87 17.97
CA SER A 48 -16.33 -11.40 17.85
C SER A 48 -16.20 -12.78 17.23
N SER A 49 -16.71 -13.80 17.92
CA SER A 49 -16.81 -15.19 17.47
C SER A 49 -17.64 -15.40 16.19
N ASP A 50 -18.08 -14.30 15.57
CA ASP A 50 -18.99 -14.22 14.42
C ASP A 50 -18.45 -13.30 13.32
N THR A 51 -17.13 -13.14 13.15
CA THR A 51 -16.57 -12.50 11.95
C THR A 51 -16.67 -13.44 10.75
N ALA A 52 -17.88 -13.63 10.24
CA ALA A 52 -18.05 -14.06 8.86
C ALA A 52 -17.27 -13.08 7.96
N PRO A 53 -16.64 -13.57 6.86
CA PRO A 53 -15.95 -12.68 5.93
C PRO A 53 -16.91 -11.55 5.50
N PRO A 54 -16.48 -10.28 5.49
CA PRO A 54 -17.38 -9.14 5.24
C PRO A 54 -18.17 -9.24 3.93
N CYS A 55 -17.74 -10.12 3.02
CA CYS A 55 -18.34 -10.34 1.71
C CYS A 55 -18.59 -11.83 1.37
N GLY A 56 -18.47 -12.75 2.33
CA GLY A 56 -18.68 -14.18 2.07
C GLY A 56 -17.56 -14.90 1.30
N TYR A 57 -16.42 -14.25 1.04
CA TYR A 57 -15.29 -14.85 0.33
C TYR A 57 -14.53 -15.84 1.21
N SER A 58 -13.99 -16.91 0.60
CA SER A 58 -12.97 -17.74 1.25
C SER A 58 -11.66 -16.95 1.41
N THR A 59 -10.82 -17.32 2.38
CA THR A 59 -9.48 -16.72 2.56
C THR A 59 -8.70 -16.74 1.25
N THR A 60 -8.67 -17.88 0.57
CA THR A 60 -7.98 -18.05 -0.72
C THR A 60 -8.46 -17.08 -1.79
N GLU A 61 -9.77 -16.82 -1.87
CA GLU A 61 -10.31 -15.85 -2.82
C GLU A 61 -9.96 -14.41 -2.43
N ALA A 62 -10.02 -14.07 -1.14
CA ALA A 62 -9.59 -12.76 -0.65
C ALA A 62 -8.09 -12.51 -0.93
N VAL A 63 -7.22 -13.49 -0.69
CA VAL A 63 -5.79 -13.42 -1.03
C VAL A 63 -5.59 -13.17 -2.52
N ARG A 64 -6.32 -13.90 -3.37
CA ARG A 64 -6.25 -13.74 -4.83
C ARG A 64 -6.66 -12.33 -5.25
N LEU A 65 -7.77 -11.81 -4.72
CA LEU A 65 -8.27 -10.47 -5.04
C LEU A 65 -7.30 -9.36 -4.59
N ILE A 66 -6.73 -9.49 -3.39
CA ILE A 66 -5.74 -8.53 -2.86
C ILE A 66 -4.42 -8.56 -3.64
N SER A 67 -4.01 -9.75 -4.11
CA SER A 67 -2.77 -9.92 -4.87
C SER A 67 -2.91 -9.50 -6.33
N LEU A 68 -4.14 -9.48 -6.87
CA LEU A 68 -4.41 -9.25 -8.29
C LEU A 68 -3.82 -7.94 -8.84
N PRO A 69 -3.87 -6.79 -8.14
CA PRO A 69 -3.30 -5.54 -8.66
C PRO A 69 -1.78 -5.53 -8.72
N TYR A 70 -1.09 -6.51 -8.13
CA TYR A 70 0.36 -6.58 -8.17
C TYR A 70 0.87 -6.98 -9.56
N HIS A 71 1.31 -5.97 -10.30
CA HIS A 71 2.15 -6.14 -11.48
C HIS A 71 3.55 -5.57 -11.19
N PRO A 72 4.65 -6.32 -11.42
CA PRO A 72 6.01 -5.88 -11.09
C PRO A 72 6.36 -4.50 -11.64
N HIS A 73 6.06 -4.23 -12.92
CA HIS A 73 6.34 -2.95 -13.55
C HIS A 73 5.50 -1.80 -12.98
N VAL A 74 4.23 -2.03 -12.62
CA VAL A 74 3.37 -1.04 -11.97
C VAL A 74 3.89 -0.73 -10.58
N TYR A 75 4.23 -1.76 -9.81
CA TYR A 75 4.77 -1.60 -8.46
C TYR A 75 6.08 -0.81 -8.49
N ALA A 76 7.00 -1.17 -9.39
CA ALA A 76 8.25 -0.45 -9.61
C ALA A 76 8.02 1.03 -9.95
N TYR A 77 7.06 1.32 -10.83
CA TYR A 77 6.69 2.69 -11.20
C TYR A 77 6.22 3.52 -9.99
N CYS A 78 5.58 2.88 -9.02
CA CYS A 78 5.07 3.53 -7.80
C CYS A 78 6.10 3.59 -6.67
N LEU A 79 7.08 2.68 -6.68
CA LEU A 79 8.13 2.55 -5.69
C LEU A 79 9.28 3.54 -5.94
N PHE A 80 9.76 3.61 -7.18
CA PHE A 80 10.97 4.37 -7.50
C PHE A 80 10.70 5.84 -7.75
N GLU A 81 11.69 6.65 -7.36
CA GLU A 81 11.74 8.05 -7.74
C GLU A 81 11.78 8.18 -9.25
N SER A 82 11.03 9.12 -9.77
CA SER A 82 10.93 9.30 -11.22
C SER A 82 12.13 9.98 -11.82
N ARG A 83 12.96 10.65 -11.03
CA ARG A 83 14.30 11.03 -11.49
C ARG A 83 15.07 9.78 -11.93
N LEU A 84 15.10 8.74 -11.09
CA LEU A 84 15.77 7.48 -11.41
C LEU A 84 15.13 6.78 -12.62
N ILE A 85 13.79 6.68 -12.67
CA ILE A 85 13.08 6.09 -13.81
C ILE A 85 13.42 6.85 -15.09
N PHE A 86 13.42 8.19 -15.06
CA PHE A 86 13.70 9.03 -16.22
C PHE A 86 15.15 8.88 -16.71
N GLU A 87 16.12 8.99 -15.79
CA GLU A 87 17.54 8.86 -16.12
C GLU A 87 17.82 7.49 -16.77
N ARG A 88 17.32 6.40 -16.18
CA ARG A 88 17.45 5.06 -16.77
C ARG A 88 16.71 4.97 -18.11
N ALA A 89 15.52 5.54 -18.25
CA ALA A 89 14.75 5.48 -19.48
C ALA A 89 15.45 6.22 -20.65
N VAL A 90 16.14 7.31 -20.37
CA VAL A 90 17.00 7.99 -21.36
C VAL A 90 18.22 7.13 -21.71
N LEU A 91 18.90 6.58 -20.71
CA LEU A 91 20.09 5.73 -20.92
C LEU A 91 19.80 4.49 -21.76
N HIS A 92 18.63 3.87 -21.59
CA HIS A 92 18.22 2.68 -22.33
C HIS A 92 17.44 3.00 -23.62
N GLY A 93 17.37 4.27 -24.03
CA GLY A 93 16.76 4.68 -25.30
C GLY A 93 15.22 4.62 -25.33
N ALA A 94 14.55 4.49 -24.18
CA ALA A 94 13.10 4.59 -24.11
C ALA A 94 12.60 6.04 -24.29
N ILE A 95 13.43 7.03 -23.96
CA ILE A 95 13.09 8.45 -24.06
C ILE A 95 14.24 9.20 -24.74
N ALA A 96 13.92 10.07 -25.69
CA ALA A 96 14.92 10.96 -26.28
C ALA A 96 15.42 11.98 -25.23
N PRO A 97 16.72 12.30 -25.19
CA PRO A 97 17.30 13.16 -24.15
C PRO A 97 16.70 14.58 -24.05
N ASN A 98 16.02 15.05 -25.10
CA ASN A 98 15.39 16.36 -25.20
C ASN A 98 13.96 16.42 -24.62
N VAL A 99 13.36 15.28 -24.26
CA VAL A 99 12.02 15.24 -23.69
C VAL A 99 12.06 15.77 -22.26
N LYS A 100 11.08 16.60 -21.88
CA LYS A 100 10.97 17.09 -20.49
C LYS A 100 10.31 16.02 -19.60
N PRO A 101 10.78 15.78 -18.36
CA PRO A 101 10.14 14.84 -17.43
C PRO A 101 8.64 15.09 -17.22
N SER A 102 8.22 16.35 -17.15
CA SER A 102 6.81 16.74 -16.96
C SER A 102 5.88 16.34 -18.12
N GLN A 103 6.44 15.99 -19.28
CA GLN A 103 5.68 15.53 -20.46
C GLN A 103 5.64 14.01 -20.59
N PHE A 104 6.44 13.30 -19.79
CA PHE A 104 6.58 11.85 -19.87
C PHE A 104 5.79 11.11 -18.78
N PHE A 105 5.79 11.63 -17.54
CA PHE A 105 5.19 10.93 -16.42
C PHE A 105 3.66 11.01 -16.42
N VAL A 106 3.03 9.89 -16.06
CA VAL A 106 1.60 9.74 -15.83
C VAL A 106 1.37 9.56 -14.34
N HIS A 107 0.19 9.95 -13.85
CA HIS A 107 -0.12 9.81 -12.43
C HIS A 107 -0.04 8.32 -12.02
N PRO A 108 0.66 7.98 -10.92
CA PRO A 108 0.79 6.60 -10.47
C PRO A 108 -0.56 5.89 -10.32
N ILE A 109 -1.55 6.53 -9.68
CA ILE A 109 -2.94 6.02 -9.59
C ILE A 109 -3.53 5.60 -10.95
N SER A 110 -3.27 6.33 -12.03
CA SER A 110 -3.78 5.96 -13.37
C SER A 110 -3.14 4.67 -13.88
N VAL A 111 -1.84 4.49 -13.63
CA VAL A 111 -1.09 3.27 -13.97
C VAL A 111 -1.54 2.10 -13.10
N MET A 112 -1.78 2.32 -11.80
CA MET A 112 -2.27 1.30 -10.88
C MET A 112 -3.66 0.78 -11.27
N ARG A 113 -4.58 1.69 -11.62
CA ARG A 113 -5.97 1.35 -11.96
C ARG A 113 -6.12 0.72 -13.35
N HIS A 114 -5.20 1.03 -14.26
CA HIS A 114 -5.25 0.58 -15.66
C HIS A 114 -3.90 0.05 -16.12
N PRO A 115 -3.38 -1.04 -15.52
CA PRO A 115 -2.12 -1.67 -15.93
C PRO A 115 -2.14 -2.05 -17.41
N GLU A 116 -3.30 -2.47 -17.94
CA GLU A 116 -3.49 -2.84 -19.34
C GLU A 116 -3.28 -1.68 -20.32
N LYS A 117 -3.43 -0.43 -19.84
CA LYS A 117 -3.25 0.79 -20.65
C LYS A 117 -1.82 1.32 -20.57
N PHE A 118 -0.87 0.59 -20.00
CA PHE A 118 0.52 1.04 -19.89
C PHE A 118 1.08 1.51 -21.24
N LYS A 119 0.86 0.72 -22.30
CA LYS A 119 1.29 1.07 -23.66
C LYS A 119 0.60 2.31 -24.22
N LEU A 120 -0.65 2.55 -23.85
CA LEU A 120 -1.38 3.76 -24.23
C LEU A 120 -0.83 5.00 -23.49
N PHE A 121 -0.50 4.86 -22.20
CA PHE A 121 0.03 5.95 -21.38
C PHE A 121 1.42 6.39 -21.82
N PHE A 122 2.29 5.43 -22.12
CA PHE A 122 3.67 5.72 -22.47
C PHE A 122 3.92 5.61 -23.98
N GLY A 123 3.00 5.16 -24.82
CA GLY A 123 3.20 5.00 -26.26
C GLY A 123 3.85 3.66 -26.61
N GLU A 124 3.30 3.00 -27.64
CA GLU A 124 3.64 1.63 -28.04
C GLU A 124 5.15 1.41 -28.23
N GLU A 125 5.81 2.27 -29.01
CA GLU A 125 7.21 2.09 -29.42
C GLU A 125 8.21 2.05 -28.26
N ARG A 126 7.97 2.81 -27.19
CA ARG A 126 8.89 2.89 -26.04
C ARG A 126 8.46 2.05 -24.84
N SER A 127 7.23 1.55 -24.84
CA SER A 127 6.66 0.88 -23.68
C SER A 127 7.35 -0.45 -23.39
N ASP A 128 7.76 -1.23 -24.39
CA ASP A 128 8.44 -2.50 -24.17
C ASP A 128 9.84 -2.33 -23.57
N VAL A 129 10.51 -1.21 -23.85
CA VAL A 129 11.79 -0.86 -23.21
C VAL A 129 11.54 -0.42 -21.76
N LEU A 130 10.53 0.42 -21.54
CA LEU A 130 10.19 0.92 -20.21
C LEU A 130 9.70 -0.18 -19.27
N LEU A 131 8.88 -1.12 -19.76
CA LEU A 131 8.40 -2.26 -18.99
C LEU A 131 9.56 -3.12 -18.50
N ARG A 132 10.49 -3.48 -19.39
CA ARG A 132 11.69 -4.24 -19.03
C ARG A 132 12.54 -3.50 -18.02
N LEU A 133 12.81 -2.23 -18.25
CA LEU A 133 13.56 -1.38 -17.32
C LEU A 133 12.94 -1.35 -15.92
N LEU A 134 11.62 -1.22 -15.81
CA LEU A 134 10.93 -1.18 -14.52
C LEU A 134 11.00 -2.53 -13.80
N VAL A 135 10.89 -3.63 -14.54
CA VAL A 135 11.07 -4.99 -14.00
C VAL A 135 12.52 -5.21 -13.54
N ASP A 136 13.50 -4.76 -14.33
CA ASP A 136 14.92 -4.88 -14.02
C ASP A 136 15.27 -4.06 -12.76
N LEU A 137 14.78 -2.82 -12.66
CA LEU A 137 14.95 -1.99 -11.47
C LEU A 137 14.36 -2.65 -10.21
N LEU A 138 13.18 -3.25 -10.34
CA LEU A 138 12.58 -3.98 -9.22
C LEU A 138 13.38 -5.23 -8.87
N GLY A 139 13.89 -5.96 -9.86
CA GLY A 139 14.76 -7.12 -9.66
C GLY A 139 16.07 -6.76 -8.94
N GLU A 140 16.72 -5.65 -9.34
CA GLU A 140 17.89 -5.09 -8.65
C GLU A 140 17.54 -4.78 -7.17
N TYR A 141 16.41 -4.12 -6.93
CA TYR A 141 15.95 -3.78 -5.58
C TYR A 141 15.54 -5.00 -4.75
N ASP A 142 14.96 -6.03 -5.35
CA ASP A 142 14.55 -7.25 -4.65
C ASP A 142 15.75 -8.05 -4.13
N GLY A 143 16.96 -7.77 -4.62
CA GLY A 143 18.23 -8.23 -4.05
C GLY A 143 18.71 -7.46 -2.82
N ASP A 144 18.17 -6.26 -2.54
CA ASP A 144 18.54 -5.43 -1.39
C ASP A 144 17.85 -5.94 -0.11
N ASP A 145 18.59 -5.95 1.00
CA ASP A 145 18.11 -6.33 2.34
C ASP A 145 16.89 -5.53 2.81
N ARG A 146 16.67 -4.34 2.24
CA ARG A 146 15.53 -3.47 2.53
C ARG A 146 14.23 -3.92 1.88
N SER A 147 14.29 -4.78 0.87
CA SER A 147 13.11 -5.24 0.14
C SER A 147 12.26 -6.20 0.94
N VAL A 148 10.94 -6.15 0.74
CA VAL A 148 9.96 -7.09 1.29
C VAL A 148 10.32 -8.53 0.90
N VAL A 149 10.93 -8.75 -0.27
CA VAL A 149 11.43 -10.07 -0.71
C VAL A 149 12.46 -10.63 0.27
N GLN A 150 13.46 -9.84 0.65
CA GLN A 150 14.46 -10.28 1.64
C GLN A 150 13.86 -10.37 3.04
N LYS A 151 12.91 -9.49 3.40
CA LYS A 151 12.23 -9.56 4.71
C LYS A 151 11.37 -10.80 4.86
N CYS A 152 10.59 -11.18 3.85
CA CYS A 152 9.82 -12.41 3.81
C CYS A 152 10.73 -13.64 3.96
N ARG A 153 11.82 -13.69 3.19
CA ARG A 153 12.83 -14.75 3.29
C ARG A 153 13.44 -14.84 4.70
N ALA A 154 13.83 -13.71 5.29
CA ALA A 154 14.41 -13.67 6.62
C ALA A 154 13.44 -14.11 7.73
N LYS A 155 12.13 -13.96 7.50
CA LYS A 155 11.07 -14.44 8.40
C LYS A 155 10.67 -15.90 8.13
N GLY A 156 11.25 -16.54 7.11
CA GLY A 156 10.99 -17.94 6.77
C GLY A 156 9.60 -18.17 6.17
N VAL A 157 9.02 -17.15 5.50
CA VAL A 157 7.72 -17.26 4.82
C VAL A 157 7.89 -17.36 3.31
N SER A 158 6.89 -17.90 2.61
CA SER A 158 6.94 -18.08 1.15
C SER A 158 6.93 -16.73 0.42
N ASN A 159 8.02 -16.43 -0.29
CA ASN A 159 8.10 -15.22 -1.12
C ASN A 159 7.07 -15.22 -2.25
N GLU A 160 6.73 -16.40 -2.80
CA GLU A 160 5.83 -16.55 -3.95
C GLU A 160 4.41 -16.04 -3.65
N ASN A 161 3.96 -16.17 -2.40
CA ASN A 161 2.61 -15.76 -2.00
C ASN A 161 2.64 -14.46 -1.19
N TRP A 162 3.58 -14.32 -0.25
CA TRP A 162 3.62 -13.14 0.62
C TRP A 162 4.02 -11.86 -0.12
N VAL A 163 4.94 -11.93 -1.08
CA VAL A 163 5.38 -10.71 -1.78
C VAL A 163 4.26 -10.14 -2.65
N PRO A 164 3.58 -10.92 -3.52
CA PRO A 164 2.42 -10.42 -4.27
C PRO A 164 1.29 -9.94 -3.36
N PHE A 165 1.02 -10.65 -2.26
CA PHE A 165 -0.03 -10.23 -1.32
C PHE A 165 0.28 -8.90 -0.64
N LEU A 166 1.49 -8.73 -0.07
CA LEU A 166 1.88 -7.51 0.63
C LEU A 166 1.97 -6.30 -0.31
N ARG A 167 2.58 -6.50 -1.50
CA ARG A 167 2.69 -5.45 -2.52
C ARG A 167 1.33 -5.11 -3.12
N GLY A 168 0.51 -6.12 -3.40
CA GLY A 168 -0.86 -5.99 -3.90
C GLY A 168 -1.75 -5.25 -2.92
N LEU A 169 -1.72 -5.60 -1.63
CA LEU A 169 -2.44 -4.89 -0.58
C LEU A 169 -2.08 -3.41 -0.53
N GLY A 170 -0.78 -3.09 -0.65
CA GLY A 170 -0.34 -1.70 -0.73
C GLY A 170 -0.92 -0.94 -1.92
N LEU A 171 -1.02 -1.58 -3.08
CA LEU A 171 -1.65 -1.00 -4.27
C LEU A 171 -3.17 -0.86 -4.11
N CYS A 172 -3.86 -1.88 -3.58
CA CYS A 172 -5.30 -1.80 -3.27
C CYS A 172 -5.60 -0.58 -2.40
N LEU A 173 -4.83 -0.38 -1.34
CA LEU A 173 -5.00 0.74 -0.42
C LEU A 173 -4.71 2.09 -1.07
N ALA A 174 -3.68 2.17 -1.91
CA ALA A 174 -3.37 3.40 -2.65
C ALA A 174 -4.49 3.78 -3.65
N MET A 175 -5.20 2.79 -4.22
CA MET A 175 -6.29 3.01 -5.16
C MET A 175 -7.65 3.25 -4.51
N GLY A 176 -7.81 2.87 -3.23
CA GLY A 176 -9.11 2.77 -2.56
C GLY A 176 -9.93 1.57 -3.02
N ASP A 177 -9.28 0.44 -3.32
CA ASP A 177 -9.91 -0.79 -3.80
C ASP A 177 -10.68 -1.49 -2.67
N ILE A 178 -11.89 -1.97 -2.98
CA ILE A 178 -12.76 -2.68 -2.03
C ILE A 178 -12.13 -3.98 -1.52
N ALA A 179 -11.26 -4.63 -2.29
CA ALA A 179 -10.56 -5.84 -1.87
C ALA A 179 -9.72 -5.63 -0.60
N SER A 180 -9.26 -4.39 -0.36
CA SER A 180 -8.50 -4.06 0.85
C SER A 180 -9.28 -4.26 2.15
N SER A 181 -10.61 -4.21 2.12
CA SER A 181 -11.48 -4.51 3.27
C SER A 181 -11.32 -5.93 3.81
N GLN A 182 -10.87 -6.87 2.96
CA GLN A 182 -10.67 -8.27 3.34
C GLN A 182 -9.31 -8.53 4.00
N ALA A 183 -8.42 -7.53 4.05
CA ALA A 183 -7.05 -7.70 4.53
C ALA A 183 -7.00 -8.16 5.99
N THR A 184 -7.84 -7.59 6.86
CA THR A 184 -7.90 -7.98 8.28
C THR A 184 -8.34 -9.43 8.44
N PHE A 185 -9.36 -9.87 7.70
CA PHE A 185 -9.84 -11.24 7.70
C PHE A 185 -8.74 -12.23 7.27
N VAL A 186 -8.04 -11.93 6.17
CA VAL A 186 -6.93 -12.77 5.70
C VAL A 186 -5.81 -12.85 6.76
N MET A 187 -5.47 -11.72 7.39
CA MET A 187 -4.44 -11.71 8.43
C MET A 187 -4.84 -12.52 9.65
N GLU A 188 -6.09 -12.41 10.09
CA GLU A 188 -6.62 -13.20 11.20
C GLU A 188 -6.52 -14.70 10.91
N ASP A 189 -6.95 -15.14 9.73
CA ASP A 189 -6.87 -16.54 9.32
C ASP A 189 -5.42 -17.05 9.24
N CYS A 190 -4.49 -16.22 8.75
CA CYS A 190 -3.06 -16.56 8.77
C CYS A 190 -2.51 -16.71 10.19
N ILE A 191 -2.97 -15.90 11.14
CA ILE A 191 -2.53 -15.91 12.54
C ILE A 191 -3.14 -17.10 13.30
N THR A 192 -4.39 -17.48 13.04
CA THR A 192 -5.01 -18.68 13.64
C THR A 192 -4.44 -19.97 13.07
N GLY A 193 -3.93 -19.94 11.83
CA GLY A 193 -3.22 -21.03 11.17
C GLY A 193 -3.88 -21.54 9.89
N GLY A 194 -4.98 -20.94 9.45
CA GLY A 194 -5.68 -21.24 8.18
C GLY A 194 -4.94 -20.78 6.92
N GLY A 195 -3.92 -19.93 7.06
CA GLY A 195 -3.10 -19.43 5.93
C GLY A 195 -2.34 -20.51 5.14
N ALA A 196 -2.33 -21.77 5.58
CA ALA A 196 -1.74 -22.88 4.82
C ALA A 196 -2.43 -23.11 3.47
N ASP A 197 -3.77 -23.01 3.43
CA ASP A 197 -4.57 -23.32 2.24
C ASP A 197 -4.42 -22.28 1.12
N CYS A 198 -4.10 -21.03 1.49
CA CYS A 198 -3.84 -19.93 0.56
C CYS A 198 -2.33 -19.64 0.36
N GLY A 199 -1.46 -20.46 0.95
CA GLY A 199 -0.01 -20.31 0.82
C GLY A 199 0.62 -19.16 1.60
N LEU A 200 -0.15 -18.50 2.48
CA LEU A 200 0.29 -17.45 3.41
C LEU A 200 0.53 -18.01 4.83
N SER A 201 1.18 -19.16 4.94
CA SER A 201 1.51 -19.75 6.24
C SER A 201 2.53 -18.89 7.01
N LEU A 202 2.32 -18.77 8.33
CA LEU A 202 3.20 -18.05 9.26
C LEU A 202 3.83 -19.03 10.26
N PRO A 203 5.15 -18.92 10.54
CA PRO A 203 5.82 -19.85 11.43
C PRO A 203 5.58 -19.52 12.92
N GLY A 204 5.44 -20.57 13.73
CA GLY A 204 5.46 -20.48 15.20
C GLY A 204 4.09 -20.52 15.88
N SER A 205 4.08 -20.15 17.17
CA SER A 205 2.86 -20.04 18.00
C SER A 205 1.96 -18.90 17.53
N TYR A 206 0.71 -18.89 18.00
CA TYR A 206 -0.28 -17.83 17.70
C TYR A 206 0.29 -16.41 17.90
N GLU A 207 0.90 -16.14 19.05
CA GLU A 207 1.53 -14.84 19.36
C GLU A 207 2.69 -14.52 18.41
N LYS A 208 3.54 -15.50 18.10
CA LYS A 208 4.66 -15.33 17.18
C LYS A 208 4.17 -15.05 15.76
N ARG A 209 3.11 -15.71 15.31
CA ARG A 209 2.48 -15.45 14.00
C ARG A 209 1.92 -14.03 13.94
N GLY A 210 1.23 -13.58 14.99
CA GLY A 210 0.76 -12.20 15.11
C GLY A 210 1.89 -11.17 15.01
N SER A 211 2.99 -11.41 15.74
CA SER A 211 4.19 -10.56 15.67
C SER A 211 4.83 -10.55 14.27
N VAL A 212 4.98 -11.70 13.62
CA VAL A 212 5.55 -11.79 12.26
C VAL A 212 4.65 -11.10 11.24
N ALA A 213 3.33 -11.28 11.32
CA ALA A 213 2.38 -10.59 10.44
C ALA A 213 2.47 -9.07 10.57
N ALA A 214 2.52 -8.56 11.82
CA ALA A 214 2.69 -7.13 12.09
C ALA A 214 4.01 -6.62 11.50
N GLU A 215 5.11 -7.36 11.65
CA GLU A 215 6.41 -7.01 11.08
C GLU A 215 6.37 -6.96 9.55
N LEU A 216 5.82 -7.98 8.88
CA LEU A 216 5.74 -8.04 7.43
C LEU A 216 4.92 -6.88 6.84
N LEU A 217 3.79 -6.54 7.47
CA LEU A 217 3.02 -5.35 7.11
C LEU A 217 3.80 -4.06 7.30
N MET A 218 4.61 -3.96 8.37
CA MET A 218 5.45 -2.79 8.58
C MET A 218 6.54 -2.69 7.50
N GLU A 219 7.14 -3.80 7.10
CA GLU A 219 8.14 -3.78 6.02
C GLU A 219 7.51 -3.37 4.68
N ALA A 220 6.32 -3.88 4.38
CA ALA A 220 5.55 -3.50 3.20
C ALA A 220 5.13 -2.02 3.24
N SER A 221 4.74 -1.52 4.42
CA SER A 221 4.39 -0.12 4.61
C SER A 221 5.58 0.79 4.36
N VAL A 222 6.78 0.43 4.84
CA VAL A 222 8.01 1.19 4.63
C VAL A 222 8.43 1.14 3.17
N GLU A 223 8.38 -0.03 2.54
CA GLU A 223 8.74 -0.21 1.13
C GLU A 223 7.92 0.72 0.25
N LEU A 224 6.58 0.58 0.29
CA LEU A 224 5.67 1.40 -0.48
C LEU A 224 5.37 2.74 0.20
N GLY A 225 5.99 3.12 1.32
CA GLY A 225 5.65 4.30 2.13
C GLY A 225 4.13 4.55 2.30
N SER A 226 3.38 3.53 2.72
CA SER A 226 1.93 3.58 2.92
C SER A 226 1.61 3.69 4.41
N LEU A 227 1.16 4.89 4.83
CA LEU A 227 0.77 5.15 6.22
C LEU A 227 -0.40 4.27 6.67
N THR A 228 -1.29 3.96 5.74
CA THR A 228 -2.45 3.09 5.95
C THR A 228 -2.02 1.66 6.31
N LEU A 229 -1.05 1.09 5.59
CA LEU A 229 -0.43 -0.19 5.94
C LEU A 229 0.32 -0.13 7.28
N ALA A 230 1.01 0.99 7.55
CA ALA A 230 1.72 1.18 8.81
C ALA A 230 0.75 1.18 9.99
N ASN A 231 -0.41 1.82 9.85
CA ASN A 231 -1.47 1.81 10.86
C ASN A 231 -2.03 0.41 11.10
N LEU A 232 -2.30 -0.36 10.04
CA LEU A 232 -2.73 -1.76 10.18
C LEU A 232 -1.70 -2.60 10.95
N SER A 233 -0.41 -2.44 10.62
CA SER A 233 0.69 -3.08 11.35
C SER A 233 0.75 -2.68 12.83
N LEU A 234 0.63 -1.38 13.14
CA LEU A 234 0.64 -0.88 14.53
C LEU A 234 -0.54 -1.40 15.33
N SER A 235 -1.71 -1.51 14.71
CA SER A 235 -2.88 -2.12 15.33
C SER A 235 -2.60 -3.58 15.69
N LEU A 236 -1.90 -4.35 14.84
CA LEU A 236 -1.54 -5.74 15.15
C LEU A 236 -0.48 -5.81 16.25
N TYR A 237 0.55 -4.96 16.20
CA TYR A 237 1.54 -4.91 17.28
C TYR A 237 0.88 -4.70 18.65
N ARG A 238 -0.13 -3.85 18.76
CA ARG A 238 -0.85 -3.59 20.01
C ARG A 238 -1.68 -4.78 20.52
N GLN A 239 -2.03 -5.72 19.66
CA GLN A 239 -2.76 -6.94 20.05
C GLN A 239 -1.82 -8.01 20.61
N PHE A 240 -0.58 -8.09 20.12
CA PHE A 240 0.35 -9.18 20.44
C PHE A 240 1.54 -8.77 21.33
N LEU A 241 1.82 -7.47 21.44
CA LEU A 241 2.93 -6.96 22.25
C LEU A 241 2.43 -5.96 23.29
N PRO A 242 2.98 -5.99 24.52
CA PRO A 242 2.63 -5.04 25.56
C PRO A 242 3.04 -3.61 25.20
N GLU A 243 4.14 -3.46 24.47
CA GLU A 243 4.64 -2.18 23.97
C GLU A 243 5.06 -2.32 22.50
N VAL A 244 4.79 -1.28 21.70
CA VAL A 244 5.22 -1.24 20.30
C VAL A 244 6.75 -1.10 20.26
N PRO A 245 7.46 -1.99 19.54
CA PRO A 245 8.92 -1.95 19.46
C PRO A 245 9.43 -0.60 18.93
N LEU A 246 10.53 -0.10 19.50
CA LEU A 246 11.18 1.14 19.04
C LEU A 246 11.56 1.07 17.54
N THR A 247 11.89 -0.12 17.04
CA THR A 247 12.18 -0.37 15.63
C THR A 247 10.96 -0.11 14.74
N ALA A 248 9.74 -0.44 15.20
CA ALA A 248 8.51 -0.13 14.50
C ALA A 248 8.27 1.39 14.47
N SER A 249 8.54 2.11 15.56
CA SER A 249 8.46 3.58 15.59
C SER A 249 9.40 4.24 14.57
N LYS A 250 10.67 3.80 14.50
CA LYS A 250 11.63 4.28 13.49
C LYS A 250 11.14 4.02 12.06
N LYS A 251 10.56 2.85 11.81
CA LYS A 251 9.99 2.47 10.52
C LYS A 251 8.81 3.36 10.13
N VAL A 252 7.93 3.70 11.08
CA VAL A 252 6.84 4.65 10.83
C VAL A 252 7.39 6.00 10.37
N THR A 253 8.45 6.52 11.00
CA THR A 253 9.09 7.77 10.54
C THR A 253 9.60 7.66 9.10
N ILE A 254 10.29 6.56 8.76
CA ILE A 254 10.77 6.32 7.38
C ILE A 254 9.59 6.25 6.40
N CYS A 255 8.52 5.55 6.77
CA CYS A 255 7.30 5.44 5.98
C CYS A 255 6.68 6.82 5.72
N THR A 256 6.56 7.66 6.75
CA THR A 256 6.06 9.05 6.62
C THR A 256 6.91 9.87 5.67
N THR A 257 8.24 9.87 5.85
CA THR A 257 9.15 10.61 4.96
C THR A 257 9.04 10.15 3.51
N ARG A 258 8.91 8.84 3.26
CA ARG A 258 8.69 8.29 1.90
C ARG A 258 7.33 8.65 1.32
N CYS A 259 6.29 8.69 2.13
CA CYS A 259 4.95 9.11 1.73
C CYS A 259 4.95 10.59 1.30
N GLU A 260 5.48 11.47 2.15
CA GLU A 260 5.59 12.91 1.89
C GLU A 260 6.47 13.20 0.67
N ARG A 261 7.62 12.53 0.56
CA ARG A 261 8.51 12.72 -0.58
C ARG A 261 7.82 12.42 -1.91
N ARG A 262 7.09 11.31 -2.01
CA ARG A 262 6.36 10.96 -3.24
C ARG A 262 5.22 11.92 -3.54
N PHE A 263 4.51 12.38 -2.51
CA PHE A 263 3.51 13.43 -2.66
C PHE A 263 4.12 14.72 -3.23
N LEU A 264 5.24 15.17 -2.67
CA LEU A 264 5.97 16.36 -3.14
C LEU A 264 6.52 16.17 -4.55
N GLU A 265 7.10 15.02 -4.84
CA GLU A 265 7.66 14.69 -6.15
C GLU A 265 6.58 14.70 -7.24
N TRP A 266 5.39 14.18 -6.92
CA TRP A 266 4.26 14.22 -7.84
C TRP A 266 3.72 15.65 -8.01
N ASN A 267 3.57 16.39 -6.92
CA ASN A 267 3.15 17.80 -7.00
C ASN A 267 4.12 18.64 -7.82
N GLN A 268 5.43 18.42 -7.73
CA GLN A 268 6.42 19.12 -8.57
C GLN A 268 6.25 18.82 -10.06
N ARG A 269 5.72 17.65 -10.44
CA ARG A 269 5.42 17.31 -11.85
C ARG A 269 4.10 17.89 -12.35
N CYS A 270 3.10 17.97 -11.47
CA CYS A 270 1.81 18.59 -11.78
C CYS A 270 1.83 20.12 -11.72
N LEU A 271 2.75 20.71 -10.97
CA LEU A 271 2.98 22.15 -10.96
C LEU A 271 3.68 22.53 -12.27
N LYS A 272 2.88 22.97 -13.23
CA LYS A 272 3.35 23.75 -14.37
C LYS A 272 4.28 24.83 -13.83
N THR A 273 5.57 24.77 -14.14
CA THR A 273 6.32 26.01 -14.34
C THR A 273 5.68 26.68 -15.55
N GLY A 274 4.60 27.43 -15.31
CA GLY A 274 4.18 28.46 -16.24
C GLY A 274 5.38 29.38 -16.50
N PRO A 275 5.45 30.03 -17.67
CA PRO A 275 6.52 30.97 -17.93
C PRO A 275 6.55 31.98 -16.77
N ARG A 276 7.69 32.06 -16.06
CA ARG A 276 7.95 33.20 -15.19
C ARG A 276 7.94 34.41 -16.13
N ARG A 277 6.91 35.23 -16.00
CA ARG A 277 6.82 36.54 -16.65
C ARG A 277 7.96 37.42 -16.16
#